data_AF-A0A944DX18-F1
#
_entry.id   AF-A0A944DX18-F1
#
_cell.length_a   1.000
_cell.length_b   1.000
_cell.length_c   1.000
_cell.angle_alpha   90.00
_cell.angle_beta   90.00
_cell.angle_gamma   90.00
#
_symmetry.space_group_name_H-M   'P 1'
#
loop_
_entity.id
_entity.type
_entity.pdbx_description
1 polymer ?
#
loop_
_entity_poly.entity_id
_entity_poly.type
_entity_poly.pdbx_seq_one_letter_code
_entity_poly.pdbx_strand_id
1 'polypeptide(L)' 'MAGVITASESSWTAPFTGLSPRQFGKLITAFAPGGRG' A
#
# COMPACT_ATOMS: atom_id res chain seq x y z
N MET A 1 -15.88 26.53 -5.79
CA MET A 1 -15.52 25.45 -6.73
C MET A 1 -14.63 24.48 -5.96
N ALA A 2 -15.15 23.32 -5.57
CA ALA A 2 -14.39 22.34 -4.78
C ALA A 2 -13.31 21.71 -5.68
N GLY A 3 -12.06 21.73 -5.20
CA GLY A 3 -10.87 21.40 -5.98
C GLY A 3 -10.93 20.01 -6.61
N VAL A 4 -10.68 19.97 -7.92
CA VAL A 4 -10.37 18.73 -8.64
C VAL A 4 -9.01 18.24 -8.14
N ILE A 5 -8.99 17.12 -7.41
CA ILE A 5 -7.73 16.44 -7.07
C ILE A 5 -7.35 15.62 -8.30
N THR A 6 -6.50 16.19 -9.16
CA THR A 6 -5.91 15.45 -10.27
C THR A 6 -4.99 14.36 -9.71
N ALA A 7 -5.36 13.09 -9.88
CA ALA A 7 -4.51 11.94 -9.57
C ALA A 7 -3.38 11.81 -10.61
N SER A 8 -2.55 12.84 -10.75
CA SER A 8 -1.30 12.76 -11.51
C SER A 8 -0.18 12.46 -10.52
N GLU A 9 0.46 11.31 -10.70
CA GLU A 9 1.46 10.71 -9.83
C GLU A 9 0.93 10.28 -8.45
N SER A 10 0.00 9.34 -8.43
CA SER A 10 -0.33 8.60 -7.21
C SER A 10 0.83 7.68 -6.79
N SER A 11 1.93 8.28 -6.32
CA SER A 11 3.02 7.61 -5.59
C SER A 11 2.49 6.83 -4.39
N TRP A 12 1.32 7.23 -3.89
CA TRP A 12 0.61 6.58 -2.78
C TRP A 12 -0.07 5.24 -3.14
N THR A 13 -0.17 4.85 -4.42
CA THR A 13 -0.97 3.67 -4.80
C THR A 13 -0.18 2.37 -5.04
N ALA A 14 1.10 2.33 -5.43
CA ALA A 14 1.91 1.09 -5.26
C ALA A 14 3.39 1.13 -5.71
N PRO A 15 4.30 0.59 -4.87
CA PRO A 15 5.46 -0.22 -5.29
C PRO A 15 5.21 -1.74 -5.10
N PHE A 16 3.96 -2.19 -4.92
CA PHE A 16 3.65 -3.59 -4.59
C PHE A 16 3.56 -4.53 -5.79
N THR A 17 3.89 -4.04 -6.99
CA THR A 17 3.98 -4.87 -8.19
C THR A 17 5.16 -5.83 -8.06
N GLY A 18 4.90 -7.14 -8.23
CA GLY A 18 5.93 -8.19 -8.14
C GLY A 18 6.06 -8.87 -6.77
N LEU A 19 5.26 -8.49 -5.76
CA LEU A 19 5.18 -9.27 -4.52
C LEU A 19 4.35 -10.53 -4.74
N SER A 20 4.88 -11.67 -4.29
CA SER A 20 4.06 -12.86 -4.15
C SER A 20 2.99 -12.65 -3.07
N PRO A 21 1.82 -13.32 -3.15
CA PRO A 21 0.77 -13.21 -2.15
C PRO A 21 1.26 -13.45 -0.71
N ARG A 22 2.28 -14.31 -0.54
CA ARG A 22 2.89 -14.58 0.76
C ARG A 22 3.76 -13.43 1.30
N GLN A 23 4.50 -12.75 0.42
CA GLN A 23 5.29 -11.57 0.81
C GLN A 23 4.38 -10.38 1.12
N PHE A 24 3.32 -10.20 0.33
CA PHE A 24 2.30 -9.20 0.61
C PHE A 24 1.59 -9.48 1.94
N GLY A 25 1.21 -10.73 2.22
CA GLY A 25 0.62 -11.11 3.51
C GLY A 25 1.52 -10.79 4.70
N LYS A 26 2.83 -11.02 4.59
CA LYS A 26 3.81 -10.64 5.63
C LYS A 26 3.88 -9.14 5.85
N LEU A 27 3.84 -8.36 4.78
CA LEU A 27 3.83 -6.89 4.84
C LEU A 27 2.59 -6.41 5.61
N ILE A 28 1.41 -6.89 5.22
CA ILE A 28 0.16 -6.54 5.90
C ILE A 28 0.20 -6.93 7.38
N THR A 29 0.76 -8.10 7.72
CA THR A 29 0.94 -8.48 9.12
C THR A 29 1.89 -7.54 9.87
N ALA A 30 3.01 -7.12 9.27
CA ALA A 30 3.97 -6.22 9.91
C ALA A 30 3.41 -4.81 10.17
N PHE A 31 2.47 -4.36 9.34
CA PHE A 31 1.79 -3.07 9.50
C PHE A 31 0.48 -3.17 10.30
N ALA A 32 -0.06 -4.37 10.50
CA ALA A 32 -1.23 -4.57 11.33
C ALA A 32 -0.85 -4.37 12.82
N PRO A 33 -1.66 -3.67 13.63
CA PRO A 33 -1.37 -3.38 15.03
C PRO A 33 -1.38 -4.60 15.99
N GLY A 34 -1.34 -5.82 15.44
CA GLY A 34 -1.13 -7.08 16.16
C GLY A 34 -0.01 -7.94 15.57
N GLY A 35 0.76 -7.43 14.60
CA GLY A 35 1.89 -8.11 14.00
C GLY A 35 3.05 -8.22 14.96
N ARG A 36 3.25 -9.40 15.57
CA ARG A 36 4.56 -9.76 16.10
C ARG A 36 5.47 -10.08 14.93
N GLY A 37 6.29 -9.10 14.53
CA GLY A 37 7.55 -9.35 13.83
C GLY A 37 8.54 -10.08 14.73
#